data_AF-A0A5J5HRM9-F1
#
_entry.id   AF-A0A5J5HRM9-F1
#
_cell.length_a   1.000
_cell.length_b   1.000
_cell.length_c   1.000
_cell.angle_alpha   90.00
_cell.angle_beta   90.00
_cell.angle_gamma   90.00
#
_symmetry.space_group_name_H-M   'P 1'
#
loop_
_entity.id
_entity.type
_entity.pdbx_description
1 polymer ?
#
loop_
_entity_poly.entity_id
_entity_poly.type
_entity_poly.pdbx_seq_one_letter_code
_entity_poly.pdbx_strand_id
1 'polypeptide(L)' 'MTYFVIYQLIGFIRSLKFIPPTVFFLTWIFILYAYNNAPILSSYGVSSIALYLVMTWITMTIFTLEADSEKHILFSQLGR' A
#
# COMPACT_ATOMS: atom_id res chain seq x y z
N MET A 1 1.87 -18.63 10.75
CA MET A 1 1.97 -17.18 10.52
C MET A 1 2.75 -16.83 9.25
N THR A 2 4.00 -17.27 9.09
CA THR A 2 4.84 -16.93 7.91
C THR A 2 4.21 -17.29 6.56
N TYR A 3 3.62 -18.48 6.42
CA TYR A 3 2.96 -18.90 5.17
C TYR A 3 1.77 -18.01 4.77
N PHE A 4 1.00 -17.53 5.75
CA PHE A 4 -0.11 -16.60 5.51
C PHE A 4 0.40 -15.25 5.00
N VAL A 5 1.47 -14.72 5.59
CA VAL A 5 2.09 -13.46 5.13
C VAL A 5 2.61 -13.60 3.70
N ILE A 6 3.29 -14.71 3.39
CA ILE A 6 3.79 -14.99 2.03
C ILE A 6 2.62 -15.08 1.03
N TYR A 7 1.56 -15.81 1.39
CA TYR A 7 0.36 -15.93 0.57
C TYR A 7 -0.27 -14.56 0.29
N GLN A 8 -0.49 -13.75 1.32
CA GLN A 8 -1.05 -12.40 1.20
C GLN A 8 -0.17 -11.51 0.31
N LEU A 9 1.16 -11.57 0.48
CA LEU A 9 2.10 -10.76 -0.28
C LEU A 9 2.12 -11.15 -1.76
N ILE A 10 2.16 -12.45 -2.07
CA ILE A 10 2.09 -12.97 -3.44
C ILE A 10 0.77 -12.54 -4.10
N GLY A 11 -0.36 -12.68 -3.39
CA GLY A 11 -1.66 -12.23 -3.86
C GLY A 11 -1.68 -10.73 -4.13
N PHE A 12 -1.13 -9.93 -3.21
CA PHE A 12 -1.09 -8.48 -3.33
C PHE A 12 -0.26 -8.03 -4.55
N ILE A 13 0.94 -8.60 -4.73
CA ILE A 13 1.80 -8.31 -5.88
C ILE A 13 1.10 -8.70 -7.17
N ARG A 14 0.48 -9.89 -7.24
CA ARG A 14 -0.23 -10.37 -8.43
C ARG A 14 -1.47 -9.55 -8.78
N SER A 15 -2.13 -8.97 -7.77
CA SER A 15 -3.32 -8.14 -7.98
C SER A 15 -3.01 -6.80 -8.66
N LEU A 16 -1.74 -6.38 -8.64
CA LEU A 16 -1.27 -5.08 -9.13
C LEU A 16 -1.99 -3.87 -8.51
N LYS A 17 -2.78 -4.07 -7.44
CA LYS A 17 -3.53 -3.01 -6.75
C LYS A 17 -2.62 -2.04 -5.99
N PHE A 18 -1.32 -2.33 -5.88
CA PHE A 18 -0.32 -1.38 -5.37
C PHE A 18 0.03 -0.29 -6.39
N ILE A 19 -0.19 -0.50 -7.70
CA ILE A 19 0.20 0.45 -8.75
C ILE A 19 -0.46 1.82 -8.56
N PRO A 20 -1.80 1.93 -8.37
CA PRO A 20 -2.45 3.24 -8.21
C PRO A 20 -1.87 4.10 -7.07
N PRO A 21 -1.78 3.63 -5.80
CA PRO A 21 -1.23 4.44 -4.72
C PRO A 21 0.26 4.76 -4.92
N THR A 22 1.06 3.83 -5.44
CA THR A 22 2.49 4.06 -5.67
C THR A 22 2.74 5.06 -6.78
N VAL A 23 2.08 4.92 -7.94
CA VAL A 23 2.24 5.85 -9.07
C VAL A 23 1.75 7.24 -8.70
N PHE A 24 0.64 7.34 -7.97
CA PHE A 24 0.13 8.61 -7.46
C PHE A 24 1.18 9.32 -6.59
N PHE A 25 1.76 8.61 -5.62
CA PHE A 25 2.77 9.15 -4.73
C PHE A 25 4.04 9.58 -5.49
N LEU A 26 4.56 8.74 -6.38
CA LEU A 26 5.77 9.03 -7.15
C LEU A 26 5.57 10.23 -8.08
N THR A 27 4.44 10.28 -8.80
CA THR A 27 4.12 11.41 -9.68
C THR A 27 4.06 12.72 -8.90
N TRP A 28 3.42 12.69 -7.73
CA TRP A 28 3.34 13.86 -6.87
C TRP A 28 4.69 14.27 -6.28
N ILE A 29 5.55 13.32 -5.88
CA ILE A 29 6.95 13.57 -5.47
C ILE A 29 7.72 14.26 -6.61
N PHE A 30 7.62 13.76 -7.84
CA PHE A 30 8.29 14.37 -8.99
C PHE A 30 7.85 15.83 -9.17
N ILE A 31 6.55 16.12 -9.06
CA ILE A 31 6.03 17.49 -9.16
C ILE A 31 6.56 18.36 -8.01
N LEU A 32 6.54 17.86 -6.77
CA LEU A 32 6.98 18.59 -5.58
C LEU A 32 8.45 19.00 -5.67
N TYR A 33 9.31 18.10 -6.17
CA TYR A 33 10.76 18.33 -6.27
C TYR A 33 11.22 18.92 -7.60
N ALA A 34 10.37 18.95 -8.63
CA ALA A 34 10.66 19.67 -9.88
C ALA A 34 10.72 21.20 -9.68
N TYR A 35 10.24 21.71 -8.54
CA TYR A 35 10.28 23.13 -8.23
C TYR A 35 11.67 23.57 -7.76
N ASN A 36 12.38 24.35 -8.59
CA ASN A 36 13.79 24.71 -8.44
C ASN A 36 14.20 25.36 -7.10
N ASN A 37 13.26 25.88 -6.30
CA ASN A 37 13.54 26.58 -5.04
C ASN A 37 12.77 26.01 -3.84
N ALA A 38 12.23 24.79 -3.92
CA ALA A 38 11.50 24.21 -2.80
C ALA A 38 12.49 23.88 -1.65
N PRO A 39 12.28 24.40 -0.41
CA PRO A 39 13.16 24.08 0.70
C PRO A 39 13.11 22.58 1.03
N ILE A 40 14.26 21.93 1.05
CA ILE A 40 14.35 20.46 1.14
C ILE A 40 13.69 19.94 2.42
N LEU A 41 13.90 20.62 3.55
CA LEU A 41 13.37 20.18 4.85
C LEU A 41 11.83 20.27 4.91
N SER A 42 11.23 21.33 4.36
CA SER A 42 9.77 21.46 4.33
C SER A 42 9.16 20.49 3.33
N SER A 43 9.75 20.33 2.15
CA SER A 43 9.34 19.33 1.15
C SER A 43 9.41 17.91 1.71
N TYR A 44 10.44 17.59 2.49
CA TYR A 44 10.54 16.31 3.19
C TYR A 44 9.38 16.10 4.17
N GLY A 45 9.07 17.10 5.00
CA GLY A 45 7.94 17.03 5.93
C GLY A 45 6.61 16.76 5.22
N VAL A 46 6.34 17.50 4.14
CA VAL A 46 5.14 17.32 3.31
C VAL A 46 5.11 15.92 2.68
N SER A 47 6.22 15.46 2.11
CA SER A 47 6.31 14.12 1.51
C SER A 47 6.10 12.98 2.52
N SER A 48 6.54 13.17 3.77
CA SER A 48 6.39 12.19 4.85
C SER A 48 4.92 12.02 5.27
N ILE A 49 4.18 13.13 5.38
CA ILE A 49 2.74 13.09 5.69
C ILE A 49 1.97 12.38 4.58
N ALA A 50 2.24 12.72 3.32
CA ALA A 50 1.58 12.07 2.20
C ALA A 50 1.94 10.58 2.09
N LEU A 51 3.20 10.21 2.38
CA LEU A 51 3.61 8.81 2.45
C LEU A 51 2.76 8.04 3.47
N TYR A 52 2.46 8.62 4.62
CA TYR A 52 1.60 7.99 5.62
C TYR A 52 0.18 7.70 5.09
N LEU A 53 -0.40 8.65 4.35
CA LEU A 53 -1.72 8.47 3.71
C LEU A 53 -1.68 7.39 2.62
N VAL A 54 -0.62 7.38 1.80
CA VAL A 54 -0.41 6.37 0.75
C VAL A 54 -0.21 4.98 1.36
N MET A 55 0.54 4.87 2.45
CA MET A 55 0.72 3.61 3.18
C MET A 55 -0.58 3.14 3.83
N THR A 56 -1.43 4.06 4.29
CA THR A 56 -2.77 3.73 4.78
C THR A 56 -3.63 3.14 3.65
N TRP A 57 -3.57 3.73 2.46
CA TRP A 57 -4.27 3.19 1.27
C TRP A 57 -3.75 1.80 0.89
N ILE A 58 -2.43 1.60 0.83
CA ILE A 58 -1.81 0.29 0.59
C ILE A 58 -2.30 -0.73 1.63
N THR A 59 -2.29 -0.36 2.91
CA THR A 59 -2.72 -1.23 4.02
C THR A 59 -4.20 -1.63 3.89
N MET A 60 -5.09 -0.67 3.62
CA MET A 60 -6.51 -0.95 3.38
C MET A 60 -6.71 -1.87 2.19
N THR A 61 -5.90 -1.72 1.15
CA THR A 61 -5.95 -2.58 -0.04
C THR A 61 -5.52 -4.02 0.27
N ILE A 62 -4.51 -4.19 1.14
CA ILE A 62 -4.09 -5.52 1.60
C ILE A 62 -5.20 -6.19 2.43
N PHE A 63 -5.88 -5.45 3.33
CA PHE A 63 -6.96 -6.01 4.16
C PHE A 63 -8.25 -6.33 3.40
N THR A 64 -8.46 -5.68 2.26
CA THR A 64 -9.62 -5.88 1.37
C THR A 64 -9.27 -6.69 0.13
N LEU A 65 -8.11 -7.33 0.11
CA LEU A 65 -7.62 -8.08 -1.05
C LEU A 65 -8.47 -9.32 -1.36
N GLU A 66 -8.83 -10.07 -0.32
CA GLU A 66 -9.63 -11.30 -0.39
C GLU A 66 -11.12 -11.00 -0.26
N ALA A 67 -11.93 -11.75 -1.00
CA ALA A 67 -13.38 -11.73 -0.83
C ALA A 67 -13.75 -12.32 0.54
N ASP A 68 -14.83 -11.83 1.15
CA ASP A 68 -15.26 -12.31 2.47
C ASP A 68 -15.54 -13.83 2.47
N SER A 69 -16.01 -14.39 1.35
CA SER A 69 -16.18 -15.83 1.16
C SER A 69 -14.87 -16.62 1.25
N GLU A 70 -13.78 -16.11 0.67
CA GLU A 70 -12.46 -16.75 0.72
C GLU A 70 -11.89 -16.72 2.14
N LYS A 71 -12.10 -15.61 2.87
CA LYS A 71 -11.74 -15.49 4.29
C LYS A 71 -12.47 -16.52 5.15
N HIS A 72 -13.77 -16.71 4.93
CA HIS A 72 -14.55 -17.70 5.68
C HIS A 72 -14.09 -19.14 5.44
N ILE A 73 -13.72 -19.49 4.20
CA ILE A 73 -13.15 -20.81 3.89
C ILE A 73 -11.82 -20.99 4.62
N LEU A 74 -10.92 -20.00 4.56
CA LEU A 74 -9.63 -20.04 5.26
C LEU A 74 -9.80 -20.23 6.78
N PHE A 75 -10.68 -19.47 7.41
CA PHE A 75 -10.96 -19.60 8.85
C PHE A 75 -11.59 -20.95 9.21
N SER A 76 -12.47 -21.48 8.37
CA SER A 76 -13.08 -22.81 8.59
C SER A 76 -12.04 -23.94 8.55
N GLN A 77 -10.98 -23.79 7.74
CA GLN A 77 -9.89 -24.75 7.64
C GLN A 77 -8.85 -24.58 8.76
N LEU A 78 -8.64 -23.36 9.26
CA LEU A 78 -7.73 -23.09 10.38
C LEU A 78 -8.33 -23.41 11.77
N GLY A 79 -9.67 -23.46 11.89
CA GLY A 79 -10.39 -23.73 13.14
C GLY A 79 -10.49 -25.22 13.52
N ARG A 80 -9.87 -26.11 12.75
CA ARG A 80 -9.64 -27.53 13.08
C ARG A 80 -8.18 -27.75 13.39
#